data_AF-A0A1F3V9M4-F1
#
_entry.id   AF-A0A1F3V9M4-F1
#
_cell.length_a   1.000
_cell.length_b   1.000
_cell.length_c   1.000
_cell.angle_alpha   90.00
_cell.angle_beta   90.00
_cell.angle_gamma   90.00
#
_symmetry.space_group_name_H-M   'P 1'
#
loop_
_entity.id
_entity.type
_entity.pdbx_description
1 polymer ?
#
loop_
_entity_poly.entity_id
_entity_poly.type
_entity_poly.pdbx_seq_one_letter_code
_entity_poly.pdbx_strand_id
1 'polypeptide(L)'
;MDIDTLNHIEHPRVISKIFEIGEKYGLPEWLNSQAQGLILPGDFYKRIIRSDLFSNILLSYASRIDLIKLKVAAYYYRHSFEQKDLDDLKLLKISSGELDDGIDFLLESHTPEQNRFKNDFVRDVTLIHLKLKEFLLG
;
A
#
# COMPACT_ATOMS: atom_id res chain seq x y z
N MET A 1 3.31 9.57 -21.77
CA MET A 1 1.96 10.16 -21.86
C MET A 1 1.46 10.24 -20.45
N ASP A 2 1.68 11.40 -19.83
CA ASP A 2 1.23 11.69 -18.46
C ASP A 2 -0.28 11.85 -18.49
N ILE A 3 -0.98 10.96 -17.81
CA ILE A 3 -2.37 11.16 -17.46
C ILE A 3 -2.36 11.70 -16.03
N ASP A 4 -2.17 13.00 -15.91
CA ASP A 4 -2.52 13.73 -14.71
C ASP A 4 -4.02 13.98 -14.72
N THR A 5 -4.76 13.34 -13.81
CA THR A 5 -6.10 13.80 -13.41
C THR A 5 -6.32 13.56 -11.92
N LEU A 6 -6.31 14.64 -11.13
CA LEU A 6 -7.09 14.75 -9.89
C LEU A 6 -8.07 15.92 -10.09
N ASN A 7 -9.10 15.71 -10.91
CA ASN A 7 -10.28 16.56 -10.77
C ASN A 7 -11.01 16.08 -9.52
N HIS A 8 -11.39 17.01 -8.65
CA HIS A 8 -12.22 16.76 -7.48
C HIS A 8 -13.36 15.79 -7.87
N ILE A 9 -13.33 14.56 -7.35
CA ILE A 9 -14.40 13.60 -7.61
C ILE A 9 -15.59 14.07 -6.77
N GLU A 10 -16.56 14.74 -7.39
CA GLU A 10 -17.76 15.27 -6.70
C GLU A 10 -18.97 14.35 -6.83
N HIS A 11 -18.94 13.37 -7.74
CA HIS A 11 -20.11 12.54 -8.02
C HIS A 11 -20.47 11.65 -6.81
N PRO A 12 -21.64 11.84 -6.15
CA PRO A 12 -21.92 11.22 -4.86
C PRO A 12 -21.87 9.69 -4.85
N ARG A 13 -22.33 9.05 -5.94
CA ARG A 13 -22.26 7.57 -6.06
C ARG A 13 -20.84 7.03 -6.19
N VAL A 14 -19.94 7.80 -6.79
CA VAL A 14 -18.53 7.41 -6.94
C VAL A 14 -17.83 7.58 -5.60
N ILE A 15 -18.04 8.73 -4.94
CA ILE A 15 -17.55 9.00 -3.58
C ILE A 15 -18.02 7.92 -2.60
N SER A 16 -19.32 7.61 -2.58
CA SER A 16 -19.88 6.57 -1.72
C SER A 16 -19.24 5.21 -1.97
N LYS A 17 -18.97 4.86 -3.23
CA LYS A 17 -18.31 3.58 -3.55
C LYS A 17 -16.84 3.55 -3.11
N ILE A 18 -16.14 4.68 -3.23
CA ILE A 18 -14.76 4.82 -2.74
C ILE A 18 -14.71 4.64 -1.22
N PHE A 19 -15.65 5.24 -0.48
CA PHE A 19 -15.73 5.06 0.97
C PHE A 19 -16.09 3.62 1.34
N GLU A 20 -17.04 2.99 0.65
CA GLU A 20 -17.38 1.58 0.85
C GLU A 20 -16.15 0.65 0.67
N ILE A 21 -15.33 0.90 -0.35
CA ILE A 21 -14.08 0.14 -0.58
C ILE A 21 -13.09 0.41 0.56
N GLY A 22 -12.95 1.66 0.98
CA GLY A 22 -12.11 2.06 2.11
C GLY A 22 -12.53 1.33 3.39
N GLU A 23 -13.81 1.40 3.77
CA GLU A 23 -14.39 0.71 4.92
C GLU A 23 -14.17 -0.81 4.86
N LYS A 24 -14.36 -1.42 3.67
CA LYS A 24 -14.09 -2.84 3.46
C LYS A 24 -12.65 -3.21 3.80
N TYR A 25 -11.70 -2.32 3.55
CA TYR A 25 -10.28 -2.51 3.86
C TYR A 25 -9.88 -1.96 5.22
N GLY A 26 -10.78 -1.32 5.96
CA GLY A 26 -10.48 -0.66 7.23
C GLY A 26 -9.92 0.76 7.10
N LEU A 27 -9.85 1.33 5.89
CA LEU A 27 -9.28 2.65 5.62
C LEU A 27 -10.36 3.66 5.15
N PRO A 28 -11.19 4.21 6.07
CA PRO A 28 -12.28 5.11 5.70
C PRO A 28 -11.79 6.45 5.11
N GLU A 29 -10.58 6.92 5.45
CA GLU A 29 -10.02 8.21 4.99
C GLU A 29 -8.82 8.03 4.03
N TRP A 30 -8.90 7.02 3.17
CA TRP A 30 -7.78 6.58 2.33
C TRP A 30 -7.49 7.44 1.11
N LEU A 31 -8.47 8.21 0.63
CA LEU A 31 -8.33 9.02 -0.59
C LEU A 31 -7.47 10.25 -0.29
N ASN A 32 -6.18 10.13 -0.55
CA ASN A 32 -5.22 11.22 -0.40
C ASN A 32 -4.50 11.44 -1.74
N SER A 33 -4.27 12.70 -2.10
CA SER A 33 -3.37 13.03 -3.19
C SER A 33 -1.94 12.68 -2.77
N GLN A 34 -1.13 12.14 -3.68
CA GLN A 34 0.29 11.80 -3.51
C GLN A 34 0.60 10.32 -3.16
N ALA A 35 0.50 9.47 -4.18
CA ALA A 35 1.24 8.20 -4.24
C ALA A 35 2.17 8.26 -5.46
N GLN A 36 3.36 8.85 -5.30
CA GLN A 36 4.41 8.84 -6.32
C GLN A 36 5.62 8.05 -5.81
N GLY A 37 6.29 7.33 -6.72
CA GLY A 37 7.62 6.77 -6.48
C GLY A 37 7.68 5.36 -5.88
N LEU A 38 6.55 4.66 -5.69
CA LEU A 38 6.57 3.26 -5.24
C LEU A 38 6.61 2.30 -6.43
N ILE A 39 7.44 1.26 -6.31
CA ILE A 39 7.42 0.11 -7.22
C ILE A 39 6.13 -0.67 -6.95
N LEU A 40 5.41 -1.03 -8.00
CA LEU A 40 4.20 -1.84 -7.87
C LEU A 40 4.58 -3.33 -7.70
N PRO A 41 3.84 -4.10 -6.88
CA PRO A 41 4.02 -5.54 -6.79
C PRO A 41 3.96 -6.23 -8.17
N GLY A 42 4.71 -7.34 -8.34
CA GLY A 42 4.65 -8.13 -9.57
C GLY A 42 3.22 -8.55 -9.91
N ASP A 43 2.82 -8.49 -11.18
CA ASP A 43 1.46 -8.77 -11.64
C ASP A 43 0.33 -7.90 -11.03
N PHE A 44 0.66 -6.76 -10.43
CA PHE A 44 -0.31 -5.84 -9.81
C PHE A 44 -1.53 -5.56 -10.71
N TYR A 45 -1.30 -5.21 -11.97
CA TYR A 45 -2.37 -4.90 -12.92
C TYR A 45 -3.32 -6.08 -13.21
N LYS A 46 -2.85 -7.32 -13.06
CA LYS A 46 -3.69 -8.52 -13.21
C LYS A 46 -4.58 -8.76 -11.98
N ARG A 47 -4.18 -8.23 -10.81
CA ARG A 47 -4.90 -8.35 -9.53
C ARG A 47 -5.72 -7.12 -9.15
N ILE A 48 -5.71 -6.09 -10.00
CA ILE A 48 -6.62 -4.94 -9.85
C ILE A 48 -8.06 -5.45 -9.88
N ILE A 49 -8.82 -5.06 -8.86
CA ILE A 49 -10.23 -5.39 -8.76
C ILE A 49 -11.00 -4.33 -9.54
N ARG A 50 -11.91 -4.78 -10.40
CA ARG A 50 -12.78 -3.93 -11.21
C ARG A 50 -14.18 -3.89 -10.62
N SER A 51 -14.80 -2.72 -10.67
CA SER A 51 -16.21 -2.53 -10.34
C SER A 51 -16.95 -2.03 -11.57
N ASP A 52 -17.86 -2.86 -12.08
CA ASP A 52 -18.69 -2.57 -13.26
C ASP A 52 -19.99 -1.84 -12.87
N LEU A 53 -19.98 -1.12 -11.74
CA LEU A 53 -21.16 -0.46 -11.17
C LEU A 53 -21.68 0.69 -12.05
N PHE A 54 -20.82 1.25 -12.90
CA PHE A 54 -21.12 2.43 -13.70
C PHE A 54 -21.02 2.08 -15.19
N SER A 55 -21.99 2.56 -15.98
CA SER A 55 -22.05 2.29 -17.42
C SER A 55 -20.92 2.96 -18.21
N ASN A 56 -20.40 4.10 -17.72
CA ASN A 56 -19.40 4.91 -18.42
C ASN A 56 -18.15 5.20 -17.57
N ILE A 57 -18.04 4.61 -16.37
CA ILE A 57 -16.89 4.82 -15.47
C ILE A 57 -16.29 3.46 -15.12
N LEU A 58 -15.03 3.26 -15.46
CA LEU A 58 -14.28 2.10 -15.00
C LEU A 58 -13.66 2.41 -13.63
N LEU A 59 -14.24 1.86 -12.56
CA LEU A 59 -13.63 1.93 -11.24
C LEU A 59 -12.72 0.72 -11.03
N SER A 60 -11.46 0.99 -10.72
CA SER A 60 -10.42 -0.01 -10.51
C SER A 60 -9.65 0.31 -9.23
N TYR A 61 -9.38 -0.69 -8.40
CA TYR A 61 -8.68 -0.50 -7.12
C TYR A 61 -7.77 -1.68 -6.79
N ALA A 62 -6.73 -1.39 -6.01
CA ALA A 62 -5.78 -2.41 -5.56
C ALA A 62 -6.45 -3.44 -4.65
N SER A 63 -5.97 -4.68 -4.69
CA SER A 63 -6.34 -5.68 -3.69
C SER A 63 -5.82 -5.27 -2.31
N ARG A 64 -6.46 -5.74 -1.23
CA ARG A 64 -6.01 -5.46 0.15
C ARG A 64 -4.56 -5.89 0.39
N ILE A 65 -4.16 -7.04 -0.15
CA ILE A 65 -2.78 -7.55 0.02
C ILE A 65 -1.76 -6.71 -0.75
N ASP A 66 -2.10 -6.25 -1.96
CA ASP A 66 -1.23 -5.33 -2.70
C ASP A 66 -1.14 -3.97 -2.00
N LEU A 67 -2.22 -3.52 -1.35
CA LEU A 67 -2.22 -2.30 -0.55
C LEU A 67 -1.32 -2.42 0.68
N ILE A 68 -1.33 -3.56 1.37
CA ILE A 68 -0.43 -3.86 2.49
C ILE A 68 1.03 -3.79 2.03
N LYS A 69 1.37 -4.45 0.91
CA LYS A 69 2.72 -4.42 0.30
C LYS A 69 3.20 -3.00 0.03
N LEU A 70 2.35 -2.19 -0.61
CA LEU A 70 2.65 -0.79 -0.91
C LEU A 70 2.84 0.04 0.37
N LYS A 71 2.02 -0.20 1.41
CA LYS A 71 2.12 0.51 2.70
C LYS A 71 3.38 0.14 3.49
N VAL A 72 3.78 -1.13 3.49
CA VAL A 72 5.03 -1.60 4.09
C VAL A 72 6.23 -0.94 3.41
N ALA A 73 6.25 -0.89 2.07
CA ALA A 73 7.31 -0.21 1.33
C ALA A 73 7.32 1.31 1.58
N ALA A 74 6.16 1.97 1.58
CA ALA A 74 6.05 3.39 1.88
C ALA A 74 6.61 3.72 3.28
N TYR A 75 6.25 2.93 4.28
CA TYR A 75 6.73 3.10 5.65
C TYR A 75 8.26 2.97 5.76
N TYR A 76 8.87 2.05 5.00
CA TYR A 76 10.33 1.94 4.90
C TYR A 76 10.96 3.20 4.29
N TYR A 77 10.50 3.61 3.10
CA TYR A 77 11.11 4.72 2.35
C TYR A 77 10.96 6.08 3.03
N ARG A 78 9.86 6.28 3.76
CA ARG A 78 9.63 7.51 4.52
C ARG A 78 10.28 7.47 5.90
N HIS A 79 11.20 6.52 6.10
CA HIS A 79 12.03 6.34 7.30
C HIS A 79 11.21 6.31 8.60
N SER A 80 10.00 5.76 8.58
CA SER A 80 9.09 5.73 9.73
C SER A 80 8.75 7.10 10.35
N PHE A 81 9.05 8.23 9.69
CA PHE A 81 8.69 9.56 10.19
C PHE A 81 7.20 9.86 9.96
N GLU A 82 6.61 9.23 8.96
CA GLU A 82 5.19 9.39 8.66
C GLU A 82 4.38 8.31 9.37
N GLN A 83 3.87 8.66 10.55
CA GLN A 83 3.01 7.81 11.39
C GLN A 83 1.78 7.29 10.62
N LYS A 84 1.37 8.00 9.56
CA LYS A 84 0.22 7.67 8.71
C LYS A 84 0.29 6.26 8.11
N ASP A 85 1.42 5.85 7.54
CA ASP A 85 1.51 4.52 6.93
C ASP A 85 1.43 3.41 7.99
N LEU A 86 1.96 3.65 9.19
CA LEU A 86 1.80 2.74 10.33
C LEU A 86 0.36 2.68 10.82
N ASP A 87 -0.33 3.82 10.89
CA ASP A 87 -1.73 3.87 11.29
C ASP A 87 -2.65 3.18 10.27
N ASP A 88 -2.40 3.39 8.98
CA ASP A 88 -3.09 2.66 7.90
C ASP A 88 -2.84 1.15 8.00
N LEU A 89 -1.60 0.74 8.29
CA LEU A 89 -1.26 -0.67 8.53
C LEU A 89 -2.02 -1.25 9.73
N LYS A 90 -2.17 -0.52 10.84
CA LYS A 90 -3.00 -0.95 11.99
C LYS A 90 -4.46 -1.12 11.59
N LEU A 91 -4.98 -0.19 10.80
CA LEU A 91 -6.36 -0.19 10.32
C LEU A 91 -6.67 -1.35 9.36
N LEU A 92 -5.68 -1.79 8.58
CA LEU A 92 -5.80 -2.89 7.61
C LEU A 92 -5.99 -4.28 8.25
N LYS A 93 -5.89 -4.39 9.58
CA LYS A 93 -6.04 -5.63 10.37
C LYS A 93 -5.23 -6.77 9.75
N ILE A 94 -3.94 -6.54 9.66
CA ILE A 94 -2.99 -7.45 9.01
C ILE A 94 -2.76 -8.70 9.85
N SER A 95 -2.66 -9.84 9.19
CA SER A 95 -2.15 -11.07 9.82
C SER A 95 -0.62 -11.14 9.74
N SER A 96 0.00 -12.03 10.52
CA SER A 96 1.45 -12.25 10.43
C SER A 96 1.89 -12.64 9.02
N GLY A 97 1.17 -13.56 8.36
CA GLY A 97 1.54 -14.00 7.01
C GLY A 97 1.46 -12.88 5.97
N GLU A 98 0.49 -11.98 6.10
CA GLU A 98 0.38 -10.82 5.20
C GLU A 98 1.46 -9.75 5.47
N LEU A 99 1.92 -9.64 6.72
CA LEU A 99 3.07 -8.79 7.05
C LEU A 99 4.36 -9.40 6.48
N ASP A 100 4.56 -10.71 6.64
CA ASP A 100 5.70 -11.43 6.08
C ASP A 100 5.72 -11.26 4.53
N ASP A 101 4.58 -11.42 3.85
CA ASP A 101 4.43 -11.14 2.40
C ASP A 101 4.81 -9.70 2.00
N GLY A 102 4.53 -8.74 2.88
CA GLY A 102 4.89 -7.33 2.70
C GLY A 102 6.39 -7.10 2.81
N ILE A 103 7.04 -7.76 3.76
CA ILE A 103 8.49 -7.72 3.94
C ILE A 103 9.21 -8.42 2.79
N ASP A 104 8.72 -9.57 2.34
CA ASP A 104 9.28 -10.30 1.20
C ASP A 104 9.21 -9.45 -0.07
N PHE A 105 8.08 -8.77 -0.31
CA PHE A 105 7.98 -7.81 -1.40
C PHE A 105 9.04 -6.70 -1.33
N LEU A 106 9.31 -6.16 -0.14
CA LEU A 106 10.33 -5.14 0.07
C LEU A 106 11.73 -5.69 -0.27
N LEU A 107 12.05 -6.90 0.20
CA LEU A 107 13.32 -7.56 -0.09
C LEU A 107 13.48 -7.87 -1.57
N GLU A 108 12.45 -8.36 -2.24
CA GLU A 108 12.52 -8.74 -3.66
C GLU A 108 12.61 -7.52 -4.59
N SER A 109 11.81 -6.49 -4.33
CA SER A 109 11.60 -5.40 -5.29
C SER A 109 12.47 -4.17 -5.02
N HIS A 110 13.02 -4.04 -3.80
CA HIS A 110 13.69 -2.82 -3.36
C HIS A 110 15.14 -3.04 -2.88
N THR A 111 15.64 -4.27 -2.92
CA THR A 111 17.06 -4.56 -2.59
C THR A 111 18.00 -3.82 -3.54
N PRO A 112 19.00 -3.07 -3.02
CA PRO A 112 20.00 -2.41 -3.84
C PRO A 112 20.84 -3.41 -4.66
N GLU A 113 21.14 -3.09 -5.91
CA GLU A 113 21.99 -3.94 -6.77
C GLU A 113 23.42 -4.09 -6.22
N GLN A 114 23.95 -3.02 -5.62
CA GLN A 114 25.32 -2.97 -5.13
C GLN A 114 25.48 -3.72 -3.80
N ASN A 115 26.31 -4.76 -3.78
CA ASN A 115 26.53 -5.62 -2.61
C ASN A 115 26.92 -4.86 -1.33
N ARG A 116 27.65 -3.74 -1.44
CA ARG A 116 28.05 -2.93 -0.28
C ARG A 116 26.87 -2.36 0.51
N PHE A 117 25.71 -2.16 -0.12
CA PHE A 117 24.52 -1.61 0.53
C PHE A 117 23.49 -2.67 0.90
N LYS A 118 23.65 -3.92 0.43
CA LYS A 118 22.69 -5.01 0.69
C LYS A 118 22.61 -5.37 2.17
N ASN A 119 23.75 -5.43 2.85
CA ASN A 119 23.78 -5.81 4.26
C ASN A 119 23.08 -4.77 5.15
N ASP A 120 23.31 -3.48 4.87
CA ASP A 120 22.63 -2.40 5.59
C ASP A 120 21.12 -2.41 5.30
N PHE A 121 20.73 -2.57 4.03
CA PHE A 121 19.33 -2.69 3.64
C PHE A 121 18.62 -3.85 4.36
N VAL A 122 19.19 -5.06 4.33
CA VAL A 122 18.61 -6.24 4.98
C VAL A 122 18.49 -6.04 6.49
N ARG A 123 19.50 -5.44 7.13
CA ARG A 123 19.43 -5.09 8.56
C ARG A 123 18.27 -4.14 8.83
N ASP A 124 18.14 -3.08 8.05
CA ASP A 124 17.10 -2.07 8.24
C ASP A 124 15.70 -2.65 8.03
N VAL A 125 15.50 -3.47 7.00
CA VAL A 125 14.24 -4.19 6.76
C VAL A 125 13.91 -5.14 7.92
N THR A 126 14.91 -5.84 8.46
CA THR A 126 14.73 -6.72 9.63
C THR A 126 14.26 -5.93 10.86
N LEU A 127 14.84 -4.75 11.10
CA LEU A 127 14.41 -3.86 12.20
C LEU A 127 12.97 -3.37 12.00
N ILE A 128 12.60 -2.99 10.78
CA ILE A 128 11.22 -2.61 10.47
C ILE A 128 10.27 -3.77 10.71
N HIS A 129 10.63 -4.98 10.29
CA HIS A 129 9.80 -6.15 10.46
C HIS A 129 9.52 -6.41 11.96
N LEU A 130 10.54 -6.39 12.81
CA LEU A 130 10.37 -6.56 14.25
C LEU A 130 9.46 -5.47 14.85
N LYS A 131 9.70 -4.21 14.47
CA LYS A 131 8.90 -3.06 14.91
C LYS A 131 7.44 -3.18 14.50
N LEU A 132 7.17 -3.58 13.26
CA LEU A 132 5.81 -3.80 12.76
C LEU A 132 5.13 -4.99 13.44
N LYS A 133 5.85 -6.09 13.69
CA LYS A 133 5.31 -7.23 14.45
C LYS A 133 4.88 -6.82 15.86
N GLU A 134 5.70 -6.04 16.56
CA GLU A 134 5.38 -5.52 17.89
C GLU A 134 4.13 -4.63 17.85
N PHE A 135 4.04 -3.68 16.91
CA PHE A 135 2.93 -2.72 16.89
C PHE A 135 1.61 -3.25 16.33
N LEU A 136 1.66 -4.28 15.49
CA LEU A 136 0.48 -4.75 14.76
C LEU A 136 -0.07 -6.07 15.31
N LEU A 137 0.77 -6.88 15.96
CA LEU A 137 0.44 -8.26 16.34
C LEU A 137 0.71 -8.57 17.82
N GLY A 138 1.35 -7.66 18.55
CA GLY A 138 1.55 -7.73 20.02
C GLY A 138 0.39 -7.13 20.78
#